data_AF-A0A660ML10-F1
#
_entry.id   AF-A0A660ML10-F1
#
_cell.length_a   1.000
_cell.length_b   1.000
_cell.length_c   1.000
_cell.angle_alpha   90.00
_cell.angle_beta   90.00
_cell.angle_gamma   90.00
#
_symmetry.space_group_name_H-M   'P 1'
#
loop_
_entity.id
_entity.type
_entity.pdbx_description
1 polymer ?
#
loop_
_entity_poly.entity_id
_entity_poly.type
_entity_poly.pdbx_seq_one_letter_code
_entity_poly.pdbx_strand_id
1 'polypeptide(L)'
;KAPQPLKGSLYLNDKNLGEITLSGDDVAPKARLSPAQSEAVSKAVVGSDKITFRTDKTTWTLSNEGANAVLLKMDDYQGRVGTPTALIKRGKDQKTIPAPAAKPVIHAAALPDTPPRVLKAGDGEYSALRRLLAEKAGDDCDRMSEGENEITLYPLDSSHTLAETACWLAAYNSANYYAILSPDLKTIAATVDIEDGYDYSDGTIESGGRGRGLGDCFSLTRHTWDGKRFVTTYSAGSGQCKGFPGGAWELPTRVTTVQKP
;
A
#
# COMPACT_ATOMS: atom_id res chain seq x y z
N LYS A 1 -28.91 -16.78 -13.06
CA LYS A 1 -28.21 -16.95 -14.36
C LYS A 1 -26.82 -16.38 -14.16
N ALA A 2 -25.75 -17.18 -14.26
CA ALA A 2 -24.40 -16.62 -14.12
C ALA A 2 -24.21 -15.52 -15.19
N PRO A 3 -23.63 -14.36 -14.86
CA PRO A 3 -23.35 -13.33 -15.86
C PRO A 3 -22.47 -13.93 -16.96
N GLN A 4 -22.87 -13.75 -18.22
CA GLN A 4 -22.01 -14.14 -19.33
C GLN A 4 -20.74 -13.29 -19.28
N PRO A 5 -19.56 -13.87 -19.55
CA PRO A 5 -18.32 -13.11 -19.57
C PRO A 5 -18.44 -12.00 -20.61
N LEU A 6 -18.22 -10.75 -20.20
CA LEU A 6 -18.22 -9.63 -21.12
C LEU A 6 -17.05 -9.79 -22.08
N LYS A 7 -17.35 -9.82 -23.38
CA LYS A 7 -16.37 -9.93 -24.45
C LYS A 7 -16.26 -8.61 -25.20
N GLY A 8 -15.05 -8.22 -25.52
CA GLY A 8 -14.80 -7.09 -26.40
C GLY A 8 -13.63 -7.37 -27.33
N SER A 9 -13.17 -6.35 -28.04
CA SER A 9 -11.98 -6.45 -28.89
C SER A 9 -11.11 -5.20 -28.74
N LEU A 10 -9.80 -5.39 -28.91
CA LEU A 10 -8.83 -4.30 -28.93
C LEU A 10 -8.75 -3.71 -30.33
N TYR A 11 -8.63 -2.39 -30.43
CA TYR A 11 -8.43 -1.70 -31.70
C TYR A 11 -7.31 -0.67 -31.59
N LEU A 12 -6.50 -0.58 -32.64
CA LEU A 12 -5.53 0.50 -32.87
C LEU A 12 -5.88 1.21 -34.18
N ASN A 13 -6.22 2.50 -34.13
CA ASN A 13 -6.67 3.27 -35.29
C ASN A 13 -7.74 2.51 -36.11
N ASP A 14 -8.76 1.98 -35.41
CA ASP A 14 -9.84 1.17 -35.98
C ASP A 14 -9.45 -0.22 -36.54
N LYS A 15 -8.17 -0.59 -36.52
CA LYS A 15 -7.72 -1.96 -36.83
C LYS A 15 -7.99 -2.88 -35.64
N ASN A 16 -8.82 -3.90 -35.83
CA ASN A 16 -9.11 -4.93 -34.83
C ASN A 16 -7.87 -5.81 -34.58
N LEU A 17 -7.46 -5.93 -33.31
CA LEU A 17 -6.34 -6.76 -32.84
C LEU A 17 -6.79 -8.02 -32.08
N GLY A 18 -8.07 -8.39 -32.20
CA GLY A 18 -8.64 -9.61 -31.67
C GLY A 18 -9.44 -9.42 -30.39
N GLU A 19 -10.13 -10.50 -30.01
CA GLU A 19 -10.99 -10.56 -28.84
C GLU A 19 -10.18 -10.39 -27.54
N ILE A 20 -10.80 -9.78 -26.55
CA ILE A 20 -10.38 -9.74 -25.15
C ILE A 20 -11.57 -10.24 -24.32
N THR A 21 -11.33 -11.26 -23.50
CA THR A 21 -12.32 -11.77 -22.55
C THR A 21 -12.11 -11.10 -21.20
N LEU A 22 -13.15 -10.46 -20.68
CA LEU A 22 -13.13 -9.91 -19.32
C LEU A 22 -13.45 -11.00 -18.30
N SER A 23 -12.80 -10.86 -17.15
CA SER A 23 -12.89 -11.71 -15.97
C SER A 23 -12.99 -10.81 -14.73
N GLY A 24 -13.46 -11.32 -13.61
CA GLY A 24 -13.69 -10.53 -12.40
C GLY A 24 -15.15 -10.19 -12.17
N ASP A 25 -15.41 -9.30 -11.22
CA ASP A 25 -16.77 -8.84 -10.89
C ASP A 25 -17.26 -7.74 -11.85
N ASP A 26 -18.57 -7.46 -11.80
CA ASP A 26 -19.21 -6.45 -12.64
C ASP A 26 -18.71 -5.01 -12.36
N VAL A 27 -18.03 -4.80 -11.23
CA VAL A 27 -17.61 -3.48 -10.74
C VAL A 27 -16.20 -3.13 -11.25
N ALA A 28 -15.30 -4.11 -11.34
CA ALA A 28 -13.94 -3.94 -11.83
C ALA A 28 -13.54 -5.09 -12.77
N PRO A 29 -14.13 -5.16 -13.98
CA PRO A 29 -13.80 -6.19 -14.94
C PRO A 29 -12.33 -6.03 -15.39
N LYS A 30 -11.59 -7.14 -15.35
CA LYS A 30 -10.17 -7.22 -15.70
C LYS A 30 -10.00 -8.14 -16.89
N ALA A 31 -9.07 -7.79 -17.77
CA ALA A 31 -8.67 -8.70 -18.83
C ALA A 31 -7.16 -8.68 -19.01
N ARG A 32 -6.64 -9.80 -19.53
CA ARG A 32 -5.24 -9.93 -19.89
C ARG A 32 -5.12 -9.86 -21.40
N LEU A 33 -4.36 -8.90 -21.89
CA LEU A 33 -3.98 -8.84 -23.30
C LEU A 33 -3.08 -10.02 -23.64
N SER A 34 -3.21 -10.55 -24.87
CA SER A 34 -2.23 -11.49 -25.40
C SER A 34 -0.84 -10.84 -25.53
N PRO A 35 0.24 -11.61 -25.65
CA PRO A 35 1.59 -11.04 -25.87
C PRO A 35 1.65 -10.11 -27.09
N ALA A 36 1.03 -10.51 -28.21
CA ALA A 36 0.98 -9.71 -29.43
C ALA A 36 0.17 -8.41 -29.25
N GLN A 37 -0.97 -8.47 -28.56
CA GLN A 37 -1.76 -7.29 -28.21
C GLN A 37 -0.98 -6.35 -27.28
N SER A 38 -0.29 -6.89 -26.28
CA SER A 38 0.53 -6.12 -25.33
C SER A 38 1.67 -5.39 -26.03
N GLU A 39 2.37 -6.05 -26.95
CA GLU A 39 3.43 -5.44 -27.75
C GLU A 39 2.87 -4.32 -28.64
N ALA A 40 1.73 -4.55 -29.29
CA ALA A 40 1.08 -3.56 -30.15
C ALA A 40 0.65 -2.32 -29.35
N VAL A 41 0.02 -2.50 -28.18
CA VAL A 41 -0.36 -1.40 -27.28
C VAL A 41 0.86 -0.64 -26.78
N SER A 42 1.92 -1.35 -26.38
CA SER A 42 3.15 -0.72 -25.88
C SER A 42 3.84 0.15 -26.93
N LYS A 43 3.75 -0.23 -28.22
CA LYS A 43 4.24 0.61 -29.33
C LYS A 43 3.30 1.79 -29.62
N ALA A 44 1.99 1.57 -29.55
CA ALA A 44 0.99 2.59 -29.86
C ALA A 44 0.94 3.70 -28.79
N VAL A 45 1.08 3.34 -27.51
CA VAL A 45 0.88 4.27 -26.38
C VAL A 45 1.92 5.39 -26.35
N VAL A 46 3.07 5.22 -26.99
CA VAL A 46 4.12 6.25 -27.05
C VAL A 46 3.95 7.23 -28.21
N GLY A 47 3.11 6.87 -29.18
CA GLY A 47 2.80 7.65 -30.38
C GLY A 47 1.47 8.39 -30.24
N SER A 48 0.84 8.71 -31.37
CA SER A 48 -0.47 9.39 -31.44
C SER A 48 -1.62 8.43 -31.78
N ASP A 49 -1.39 7.13 -31.71
CA ASP A 49 -2.36 6.11 -32.11
C ASP A 49 -3.57 6.09 -31.16
N LYS A 50 -4.76 5.94 -31.74
CA LYS A 50 -6.01 5.77 -30.99
C LYS A 50 -6.15 4.32 -30.54
N ILE A 51 -6.00 4.10 -29.23
CA ILE A 51 -6.13 2.79 -28.60
C ILE A 51 -7.50 2.68 -27.96
N THR A 52 -8.34 1.75 -28.45
CA THR A 52 -9.68 1.54 -27.90
C THR A 52 -9.97 0.08 -27.60
N PHE A 53 -10.65 -0.17 -26.49
CA PHE A 53 -11.30 -1.42 -26.19
C PHE A 53 -12.81 -1.25 -26.42
N ARG A 54 -13.42 -2.13 -27.22
CA ARG A 54 -14.83 -2.01 -27.63
C ARG A 54 -15.59 -3.28 -27.29
N THR A 55 -16.74 -3.13 -26.64
CA THR A 55 -17.78 -4.15 -26.48
C THR A 55 -19.00 -3.76 -27.32
N ASP A 56 -20.07 -4.55 -27.23
CA ASP A 56 -21.38 -4.24 -27.79
C ASP A 56 -22.01 -2.96 -27.18
N LYS A 57 -21.67 -2.65 -25.92
CA LYS A 57 -22.28 -1.55 -25.15
C LYS A 57 -21.40 -0.34 -24.97
N THR A 58 -20.08 -0.53 -24.94
CA THR A 58 -19.15 0.51 -24.47
C THR A 58 -17.88 0.53 -25.31
N THR A 59 -17.35 1.72 -25.54
CA THR A 59 -15.99 1.92 -26.04
C THR A 59 -15.19 2.68 -25.00
N TRP A 60 -14.12 2.05 -24.52
CA TRP A 60 -13.13 2.69 -23.66
C TRP A 60 -11.93 3.11 -24.49
N THR A 61 -11.44 4.33 -24.29
CA THR A 61 -10.22 4.83 -24.93
C THR A 61 -9.10 4.86 -23.91
N LEU A 62 -7.97 4.23 -24.23
CA LEU A 62 -6.75 4.36 -23.42
C LEU A 62 -6.04 5.65 -23.84
N SER A 63 -5.89 6.58 -22.91
CA SER A 63 -5.11 7.80 -23.15
C SER A 63 -3.62 7.46 -23.27
N ASN A 64 -2.99 8.05 -24.27
CA ASN A 64 -1.54 8.06 -24.52
C ASN A 64 -0.87 9.36 -24.04
N GLU A 65 -1.64 10.30 -23.48
CA GLU A 65 -1.10 11.58 -23.00
C GLU A 65 -0.06 11.36 -21.90
N GLY A 66 1.11 11.97 -22.06
CA GLY A 66 2.22 11.86 -21.11
C GLY A 66 2.98 10.53 -21.13
N ALA A 67 2.49 9.49 -21.83
CA ALA A 67 3.14 8.18 -21.84
C ALA A 67 4.57 8.24 -22.39
N ASN A 68 4.81 8.99 -23.47
CA ASN A 68 6.15 9.21 -24.01
C ASN A 68 7.09 9.83 -22.96
N ALA A 69 6.63 10.86 -22.24
CA ALA A 69 7.42 11.56 -21.23
C ALA A 69 7.75 10.66 -20.03
N VAL A 70 6.77 9.89 -19.53
CA VAL A 70 6.97 8.97 -18.41
C VAL A 70 7.95 7.85 -18.79
N LEU A 71 7.77 7.22 -19.95
CA LEU A 71 8.64 6.14 -20.41
C LEU A 71 10.05 6.65 -20.76
N LEU A 72 10.17 7.88 -21.27
CA LEU A 72 11.47 8.52 -21.47
C LEU A 72 12.15 8.81 -20.12
N LYS A 73 11.40 9.23 -19.10
CA LYS A 73 11.95 9.43 -17.76
C LYS A 73 12.39 8.11 -17.13
N MET A 74 11.69 7.01 -17.38
CA MET A 74 12.12 5.67 -16.99
C MET A 74 13.42 5.28 -17.68
N ASP A 75 13.54 5.51 -18.99
CA ASP A 75 14.79 5.27 -19.73
C ASP A 75 15.94 6.11 -19.16
N ASP A 76 15.71 7.39 -18.86
CA ASP A 76 16.70 8.31 -18.27
C ASP A 76 17.17 7.82 -16.89
N TYR A 77 16.23 7.54 -15.99
CA TYR A 77 16.52 7.07 -14.64
C TYR A 77 17.27 5.74 -14.64
N GLN A 78 16.92 4.83 -15.54
CA GLN A 78 17.60 3.54 -15.68
C GLN A 78 18.87 3.61 -16.55
N GLY A 79 19.25 4.79 -17.07
CA GLY A 79 20.41 4.95 -17.93
C GLY A 79 20.30 4.27 -19.30
N ARG A 80 19.08 3.97 -19.77
CA ARG A 80 18.80 3.23 -21.02
C ARG A 80 18.75 4.10 -22.27
N VAL A 81 18.63 5.43 -22.13
CA VAL A 81 18.59 6.34 -23.30
C VAL A 81 19.78 6.08 -24.22
N GLY A 82 19.51 5.87 -25.51
CA GLY A 82 20.50 5.59 -26.55
C GLY A 82 20.89 4.11 -26.69
N THR A 83 20.44 3.22 -25.80
CA THR A 83 20.76 1.79 -25.86
C THR A 83 19.76 1.00 -26.72
N PRO A 84 20.09 -0.23 -27.15
CA PRO A 84 19.14 -1.11 -27.84
C PRO A 84 17.89 -1.45 -27.01
N THR A 85 18.00 -1.34 -25.68
CA THR A 85 16.94 -1.70 -24.73
C THR A 85 16.06 -0.54 -24.28
N ALA A 86 16.31 0.68 -24.76
CA ALA A 86 15.47 1.83 -24.43
C ALA A 86 14.03 1.62 -24.91
N LEU A 87 13.06 2.17 -24.20
CA LEU A 87 11.66 2.13 -24.62
C LEU A 87 11.35 3.20 -25.66
N ILE A 88 11.90 4.42 -25.49
CA ILE A 88 11.61 5.58 -26.33
C ILE A 88 12.77 5.90 -27.27
N LYS A 89 13.95 6.22 -26.73
CA LYS A 89 15.12 6.64 -27.52
C LYS A 89 16.10 5.49 -27.72
N ARG A 90 15.69 4.49 -28.52
CA ARG A 90 16.56 3.36 -28.87
C ARG A 90 17.76 3.82 -29.69
N GLY A 91 18.89 3.15 -29.48
CA GLY A 91 20.10 3.39 -30.25
C GLY A 91 21.05 2.19 -30.21
N LYS A 92 22.32 2.45 -30.51
CA LYS A 92 23.36 1.42 -30.63
C LYS A 92 24.38 1.45 -29.49
N ASP A 93 24.17 2.32 -28.49
CA ASP A 93 25.07 2.43 -27.34
C ASP A 93 25.03 1.12 -26.53
N GLN A 94 26.19 0.49 -26.38
CA GLN A 94 26.37 -0.77 -25.66
C GLN A 94 26.82 -0.57 -24.21
N LYS A 95 26.67 0.65 -23.66
CA LYS A 95 26.95 0.92 -22.25
C LYS A 95 26.22 -0.04 -21.32
N THR A 96 26.87 -0.32 -20.19
CA THR A 96 26.28 -1.12 -19.11
C THR A 96 25.12 -0.37 -18.48
N ILE A 97 23.97 -1.03 -18.38
CA ILE A 97 22.81 -0.52 -17.65
C ILE A 97 23.04 -0.72 -16.15
N PRO A 98 22.86 0.32 -15.31
CA PRO A 98 22.92 0.19 -13.86
C PRO A 98 22.01 -0.93 -13.34
N ALA A 99 22.53 -1.73 -12.42
CA ALA A 99 21.70 -2.69 -11.69
C ALA A 99 20.70 -1.93 -10.79
N PRO A 100 19.52 -2.52 -10.51
CA PRO A 100 18.62 -1.96 -9.51
C PRO A 100 19.33 -1.77 -8.16
N ALA A 101 19.02 -0.68 -7.47
CA ALA A 101 19.51 -0.48 -6.11
C ALA A 101 19.09 -1.64 -5.20
N ALA A 102 20.01 -2.09 -4.34
CA ALA A 102 19.70 -3.11 -3.35
C ALA A 102 18.61 -2.59 -2.40
N LYS A 103 17.66 -3.46 -2.05
CA LYS A 103 16.68 -3.16 -1.01
C LYS A 103 17.42 -2.98 0.33
N PRO A 104 17.12 -1.93 1.11
CA PRO A 104 17.61 -1.85 2.48
C PRO A 104 17.19 -3.10 3.27
N VAL A 105 18.08 -3.60 4.12
CA VAL A 105 17.79 -4.73 5.00
C VAL A 105 17.39 -4.18 6.36
N ILE A 106 16.25 -4.63 6.87
CA ILE A 106 15.79 -4.36 8.23
C ILE A 106 15.74 -5.70 8.96
N HIS A 107 16.37 -5.75 10.13
CA HIS A 107 16.32 -6.91 11.00
C HIS A 107 15.14 -6.73 11.96
N ALA A 108 14.14 -7.60 11.87
CA ALA A 108 13.09 -7.65 12.86
C ALA A 108 13.66 -8.22 14.17
N ALA A 109 13.20 -7.71 15.31
CA ALA A 109 13.57 -8.28 16.59
C ALA A 109 12.75 -9.52 16.94
N ALA A 110 13.34 -10.41 17.72
CA ALA A 110 12.64 -11.55 18.28
C ALA A 110 11.60 -11.07 19.30
N LEU A 111 10.40 -11.62 19.21
CA LEU A 111 9.30 -11.32 20.11
C LEU A 111 9.17 -12.43 21.15
N PRO A 112 8.80 -12.11 22.40
CA PRO A 112 8.44 -13.12 23.38
C PRO A 112 7.21 -13.92 22.95
N ASP A 113 7.16 -15.21 23.26
CA ASP A 113 5.96 -16.06 23.10
C ASP A 113 4.84 -15.74 24.12
N THR A 114 4.99 -14.64 24.88
CA THR A 114 4.03 -14.26 25.90
C THR A 114 2.78 -13.68 25.22
N PRO A 115 1.58 -14.21 25.50
CA PRO A 115 0.37 -13.74 24.85
C PRO A 115 0.07 -12.29 25.23
N PRO A 116 -0.60 -11.53 24.34
CA PRO A 116 -1.04 -10.18 24.67
C PRO A 116 -2.05 -10.19 25.81
N ARG A 117 -2.07 -9.09 26.56
CA ARG A 117 -3.01 -8.88 27.67
C ARG A 117 -3.93 -7.73 27.35
N VAL A 118 -5.23 -7.93 27.53
CA VAL A 118 -6.24 -6.90 27.35
C VAL A 118 -6.61 -6.30 28.71
N LEU A 119 -6.53 -4.97 28.80
CA LEU A 119 -6.98 -4.18 29.95
C LEU A 119 -8.33 -3.53 29.66
N LYS A 120 -9.23 -3.58 30.64
CA LYS A 120 -10.58 -3.03 30.59
C LYS A 120 -10.84 -2.08 31.75
N ALA A 121 -11.88 -1.26 31.61
CA ALA A 121 -12.37 -0.48 32.73
C ALA A 121 -12.66 -1.35 33.96
N GLY A 122 -12.18 -0.90 35.12
CA GLY A 122 -12.24 -1.64 36.38
C GLY A 122 -10.97 -2.42 36.71
N ASP A 123 -10.08 -2.68 35.74
CA ASP A 123 -8.76 -3.24 36.04
C ASP A 123 -7.90 -2.20 36.79
N GLY A 124 -7.12 -2.68 37.77
CA GLY A 124 -6.43 -1.80 38.72
C GLY A 124 -5.48 -0.77 38.10
N GLU A 125 -4.86 -1.10 36.96
CA GLU A 125 -3.92 -0.22 36.26
C GLU A 125 -4.53 0.55 35.08
N TYR A 126 -5.76 0.21 34.68
CA TYR A 126 -6.40 0.75 33.48
C TYR A 126 -6.51 2.28 33.51
N SER A 127 -7.06 2.83 34.60
CA SER A 127 -7.31 4.27 34.70
C SER A 127 -6.04 5.11 34.68
N ALA A 128 -4.94 4.58 35.25
CA ALA A 128 -3.65 5.26 35.24
C ALA A 128 -3.02 5.22 33.85
N LEU A 129 -3.01 4.04 33.21
CA LEU A 129 -2.43 3.88 31.88
C LEU A 129 -3.22 4.65 30.82
N ARG A 130 -4.56 4.57 30.83
CA ARG A 130 -5.41 5.33 29.91
C ARG A 130 -5.14 6.82 30.00
N ARG A 131 -4.96 7.37 31.20
CA ARG A 131 -4.62 8.78 31.40
C ARG A 131 -3.26 9.12 30.78
N LEU A 132 -2.25 8.30 31.04
CA LEU A 132 -0.91 8.47 30.49
C LEU A 132 -0.91 8.46 28.95
N LEU A 133 -1.63 7.51 28.35
CA LEU A 133 -1.78 7.41 26.89
C LEU A 133 -2.54 8.62 26.33
N ALA A 134 -3.67 8.99 26.92
CA ALA A 134 -4.50 10.10 26.45
C ALA A 134 -3.76 11.45 26.52
N GLU A 135 -3.00 11.71 27.58
CA GLU A 135 -2.17 12.92 27.70
C GLU A 135 -1.13 13.01 26.58
N LYS A 136 -0.58 11.87 26.15
CA LYS A 136 0.44 11.83 25.11
C LYS A 136 -0.11 11.88 23.69
N ALA A 137 -1.27 11.27 23.45
CA ALA A 137 -1.89 11.25 22.12
C ALA A 137 -2.47 12.60 21.72
N GLY A 138 -2.98 13.38 22.67
CA GLY A 138 -3.60 14.67 22.40
C GLY A 138 -4.95 14.56 21.69
N ASP A 139 -5.40 15.68 21.14
CA ASP A 139 -6.78 15.86 20.66
C ASP A 139 -7.08 15.15 19.33
N ASP A 140 -6.07 14.76 18.58
CA ASP A 140 -6.22 14.00 17.32
C ASP A 140 -6.74 12.56 17.55
N CYS A 141 -6.82 12.15 18.82
CA CYS A 141 -7.22 10.82 19.26
C CYS A 141 -8.54 10.88 20.06
N ASP A 142 -9.61 11.30 19.39
CA ASP A 142 -10.91 11.59 20.01
C ASP A 142 -11.46 10.45 20.87
N ARG A 143 -11.35 9.20 20.41
CA ARG A 143 -11.86 8.03 21.13
C ARG A 143 -11.18 7.77 22.45
N MET A 144 -9.91 8.17 22.61
CA MET A 144 -9.23 8.06 23.89
C MET A 144 -9.81 8.99 24.96
N SER A 145 -10.53 10.04 24.56
CA SER A 145 -11.24 10.92 25.47
C SER A 145 -12.73 10.54 25.63
N GLU A 146 -13.35 10.01 24.58
CA GLU A 146 -14.80 9.80 24.49
C GLU A 146 -15.33 8.47 25.07
N GLY A 147 -14.46 7.52 25.44
CA GLY A 147 -14.91 6.23 25.96
C GLY A 147 -13.88 5.41 26.73
N GLU A 148 -14.36 4.34 27.38
CA GLU A 148 -13.54 3.35 28.07
C GLU A 148 -13.10 2.23 27.12
N ASN A 149 -12.30 2.58 26.10
CA ASN A 149 -11.76 1.61 25.15
C ASN A 149 -10.80 0.64 25.85
N GLU A 150 -10.78 -0.60 25.39
CA GLU A 150 -9.78 -1.57 25.85
C GLU A 150 -8.36 -1.11 25.45
N ILE A 151 -7.37 -1.50 26.26
CA ILE A 151 -5.95 -1.31 25.95
C ILE A 151 -5.32 -2.69 25.83
N THR A 152 -4.86 -3.04 24.63
CA THR A 152 -4.13 -4.30 24.41
C THR A 152 -2.65 -4.07 24.57
N LEU A 153 -1.99 -4.94 25.34
CA LEU A 153 -0.58 -4.89 25.68
C LEU A 153 0.14 -6.08 25.06
N TYR A 154 1.08 -5.79 24.17
CA TYR A 154 1.92 -6.79 23.51
C TYR A 154 3.36 -6.69 24.04
N PRO A 155 3.89 -7.73 24.71
CA PRO A 155 5.30 -7.77 25.05
C PRO A 155 6.16 -7.71 23.77
N LEU A 156 7.11 -6.78 23.71
CA LEU A 156 8.05 -6.65 22.58
C LEU A 156 9.43 -7.23 22.92
N ASP A 157 9.87 -7.04 24.16
CA ASP A 157 11.09 -7.60 24.74
C ASP A 157 11.05 -7.49 26.28
N SER A 158 12.17 -7.71 26.97
CA SER A 158 12.25 -7.62 28.44
C SER A 158 12.04 -6.21 29.02
N SER A 159 12.14 -5.19 28.18
CA SER A 159 12.19 -3.77 28.54
C SER A 159 11.05 -2.96 27.91
N HIS A 160 10.32 -3.53 26.95
CA HIS A 160 9.32 -2.81 26.17
C HIS A 160 8.02 -3.59 26.01
N THR A 161 6.91 -2.89 26.20
CA THR A 161 5.55 -3.36 25.90
C THR A 161 4.89 -2.39 24.94
N LEU A 162 4.32 -2.87 23.84
CA LEU A 162 3.47 -2.07 22.96
C LEU A 162 2.07 -1.98 23.57
N ALA A 163 1.57 -0.78 23.80
CA ALA A 163 0.16 -0.53 24.05
C ALA A 163 -0.54 -0.14 22.74
N GLU A 164 -1.73 -0.71 22.55
CA GLU A 164 -2.66 -0.40 21.47
C GLU A 164 -4.02 -0.06 22.07
N THR A 165 -4.64 1.04 21.62
CA THR A 165 -6.03 1.37 21.97
C THR A 165 -6.70 2.16 20.85
N ALA A 166 -8.03 2.10 20.75
CA ALA A 166 -8.75 2.80 19.69
C ALA A 166 -8.52 4.32 19.76
N CYS A 167 -8.25 4.94 18.61
CA CYS A 167 -7.88 6.35 18.54
C CYS A 167 -8.92 7.21 17.85
N TRP A 168 -9.32 6.87 16.62
CA TRP A 168 -10.38 7.55 15.90
C TRP A 168 -11.12 6.59 14.96
N LEU A 169 -12.35 6.95 14.60
CA LEU A 169 -13.15 6.23 13.59
C LEU A 169 -13.85 7.23 12.67
N ALA A 170 -13.72 7.00 11.37
CA ALA A 170 -14.47 7.71 10.34
C ALA A 170 -15.35 6.73 9.54
N ALA A 171 -16.06 7.25 8.53
CA ALA A 171 -17.05 6.48 7.77
C ALA A 171 -16.53 5.17 7.14
N TYR A 172 -15.23 5.09 6.83
CA TYR A 172 -14.64 3.92 6.17
C TYR A 172 -13.16 3.68 6.55
N ASN A 173 -12.63 4.43 7.51
CA ASN A 173 -11.27 4.26 8.05
C ASN A 173 -11.34 4.33 9.58
N SER A 174 -10.36 3.74 10.25
CA SER A 174 -10.14 3.83 11.70
C SER A 174 -8.66 3.77 11.98
N ALA A 175 -8.24 4.26 13.13
CA ALA A 175 -6.89 4.04 13.62
C ALA A 175 -6.88 3.74 15.12
N ASN A 176 -5.81 3.07 15.53
CA ASN A 176 -5.41 2.81 16.90
C ASN A 176 -4.20 3.69 17.23
N TYR A 177 -4.11 4.05 18.51
CA TYR A 177 -2.96 4.72 19.07
C TYR A 177 -1.99 3.67 19.59
N TYR A 178 -0.70 3.87 19.27
CA TYR A 178 0.36 2.96 19.65
C TYR A 178 1.42 3.70 20.48
N ALA A 179 1.82 3.10 21.59
CA ALA A 179 2.90 3.61 22.43
C ALA A 179 3.78 2.47 22.95
N ILE A 180 5.08 2.70 23.01
CA ILE A 180 6.02 1.77 23.63
C ILE A 180 6.19 2.19 25.08
N LEU A 181 5.88 1.27 25.99
CA LEU A 181 5.88 1.48 27.43
C LEU A 181 7.07 0.79 28.10
N SER A 182 7.44 1.28 29.28
CA SER A 182 8.24 0.54 30.24
C SER A 182 7.53 -0.75 30.70
N PRO A 183 8.25 -1.75 31.24
CA PRO A 183 7.65 -3.03 31.64
C PRO A 183 6.61 -2.89 32.76
N ASP A 184 6.75 -1.87 33.61
CA ASP A 184 5.81 -1.56 34.69
C ASP A 184 4.60 -0.71 34.22
N LEU A 185 4.55 -0.38 32.93
CA LEU A 185 3.50 0.39 32.26
C LEU A 185 3.34 1.83 32.75
N LYS A 186 4.31 2.35 33.52
CA LYS A 186 4.22 3.69 34.13
C LYS A 186 4.82 4.80 33.27
N THR A 187 5.64 4.45 32.28
CA THR A 187 6.35 5.42 31.45
C THR A 187 6.17 5.08 29.98
N ILE A 188 5.88 6.09 29.15
CA ILE A 188 5.99 5.96 27.70
C ILE A 188 7.47 6.11 27.34
N ALA A 189 8.10 5.00 26.96
CA ALA A 189 9.50 4.96 26.53
C ALA A 189 9.67 5.62 25.15
N ALA A 190 8.71 5.42 24.24
CA ALA A 190 8.68 6.09 22.94
C ALA A 190 7.25 6.10 22.37
N THR A 191 6.91 7.15 21.63
CA THR A 191 5.71 7.17 20.78
C THR A 191 5.97 6.45 19.48
N VAL A 192 4.94 5.82 18.93
CA VAL A 192 4.98 5.19 17.62
C VAL A 192 4.41 6.19 16.61
N ASP A 193 5.29 6.85 15.86
CA ASP A 193 4.93 7.87 14.87
C ASP A 193 4.43 7.21 13.57
N ILE A 194 3.19 6.74 13.62
CA ILE A 194 2.51 6.05 12.53
C ILE A 194 1.19 6.76 12.24
N GLU A 195 1.05 7.25 11.01
CA GLU A 195 -0.20 7.74 10.48
C GLU A 195 -1.13 6.56 10.16
N ASP A 196 -2.38 6.65 10.64
CA ASP A 196 -3.48 5.72 10.37
C ASP A 196 -3.14 4.24 10.63
N GLY A 197 -2.45 3.94 11.73
CA GLY A 197 -2.16 2.56 12.14
C GLY A 197 -3.43 1.86 12.61
N TYR A 198 -3.77 0.70 12.07
CA TYR A 198 -5.07 0.06 12.36
C TYR A 198 -4.98 -1.43 12.73
N ASP A 199 -3.83 -2.06 12.52
CA ASP A 199 -3.64 -3.48 12.83
C ASP A 199 -2.21 -3.73 13.29
N TYR A 200 -2.06 -4.48 14.38
CA TYR A 200 -0.77 -4.97 14.83
C TYR A 200 -0.75 -6.50 14.85
N SER A 201 0.30 -7.08 14.25
CA SER A 201 0.53 -8.51 14.29
C SER A 201 2.02 -8.84 14.13
N ASP A 202 2.54 -9.75 14.96
CA ASP A 202 3.90 -10.30 14.85
C ASP A 202 4.98 -9.22 14.67
N GLY A 203 4.95 -8.19 15.53
CA GLY A 203 5.93 -7.10 15.52
C GLY A 203 5.78 -6.14 14.35
N THR A 204 4.66 -6.20 13.62
CA THR A 204 4.37 -5.30 12.48
C THR A 204 3.07 -4.57 12.70
N ILE A 205 3.08 -3.25 12.51
CA ILE A 205 1.90 -2.40 12.45
C ILE A 205 1.59 -2.12 10.99
N GLU A 206 0.40 -2.48 10.54
CA GLU A 206 -0.16 -2.02 9.26
C GLU A 206 -0.87 -0.67 9.46
N SER A 207 -0.64 0.22 8.49
CA SER A 207 -1.20 1.57 8.49
C SER A 207 -1.60 2.01 7.09
N GLY A 208 -2.43 3.05 7.02
CA GLY A 208 -2.97 3.58 5.78
C GLY A 208 -4.48 3.42 5.72
N GLY A 209 -5.05 3.57 4.54
CA GLY A 209 -6.50 3.54 4.42
C GLY A 209 -7.00 3.83 3.02
N ARG A 210 -8.26 4.23 2.96
CA ARG A 210 -8.97 4.57 1.72
C ARG A 210 -8.98 6.07 1.57
N GLY A 211 -8.69 6.57 0.36
CA GLY A 211 -8.88 7.98 0.03
C GLY A 211 -10.37 8.38 -0.10
N ARG A 212 -11.25 7.43 -0.44
CA ARG A 212 -12.71 7.64 -0.46
C ARG A 212 -13.51 6.37 -0.23
N GLY A 213 -14.79 6.52 0.11
CA GLY A 213 -15.69 5.41 0.48
C GLY A 213 -15.92 4.33 -0.59
N LEU A 214 -15.62 4.61 -1.85
CA LEU A 214 -15.64 3.60 -2.93
C LEU A 214 -14.51 2.57 -2.80
N GLY A 215 -13.51 2.81 -1.95
CA GLY A 215 -12.36 1.92 -1.80
C GLY A 215 -11.48 1.89 -3.06
N ASP A 216 -11.45 2.94 -3.84
CA ASP A 216 -10.36 3.15 -4.79
C ASP A 216 -9.35 4.13 -4.18
N CYS A 217 -8.12 4.15 -4.70
CA CYS A 217 -6.99 4.88 -4.13
C CYS A 217 -6.69 4.53 -2.66
N PHE A 218 -6.30 3.27 -2.44
CA PHE A 218 -5.80 2.76 -1.17
C PHE A 218 -4.33 3.15 -0.94
N SER A 219 -3.96 3.32 0.33
CA SER A 219 -2.58 3.36 0.82
C SER A 219 -2.36 2.22 1.82
N LEU A 220 -1.15 1.65 1.81
CA LEU A 220 -0.71 0.64 2.76
C LEU A 220 0.74 0.91 3.13
N THR A 221 1.01 0.98 4.42
CA THR A 221 2.33 1.07 4.99
C THR A 221 2.50 0.01 6.07
N ARG A 222 3.68 -0.61 6.13
CA ARG A 222 4.04 -1.55 7.21
C ARG A 222 5.20 -1.00 7.98
N HIS A 223 5.11 -1.08 9.30
CA HIS A 223 6.17 -0.69 10.21
C HIS A 223 6.53 -1.87 11.09
N THR A 224 7.80 -2.27 11.11
CA THR A 224 8.25 -3.47 11.82
C THR A 224 9.15 -3.07 12.98
N TRP A 225 8.97 -3.74 14.12
CA TRP A 225 9.80 -3.60 15.31
C TRP A 225 11.23 -4.11 15.05
N ASP A 226 12.21 -3.21 15.15
CA ASP A 226 13.63 -3.51 14.95
C ASP A 226 14.40 -3.79 16.25
N GLY A 227 13.69 -3.91 17.38
CA GLY A 227 14.27 -4.02 18.73
C GLY A 227 14.51 -2.69 19.44
N LYS A 228 14.22 -1.57 18.76
CA LYS A 228 14.32 -0.22 19.34
C LYS A 228 13.11 0.65 19.01
N ARG A 229 12.59 0.55 17.78
CA ARG A 229 11.44 1.31 17.30
C ARG A 229 10.74 0.55 16.17
N PHE A 230 9.52 0.99 15.86
CA PHE A 230 8.85 0.59 14.63
C PHE A 230 9.42 1.39 13.46
N VAL A 231 9.97 0.71 12.47
CA VAL A 231 10.52 1.34 11.25
C VAL A 231 9.69 0.95 10.05
N THR A 232 9.42 1.89 9.15
CA THR A 232 8.69 1.58 7.91
C THR A 232 9.49 0.57 7.07
N THR A 233 8.90 -0.58 6.78
CA THR A 233 9.53 -1.64 5.97
C THR A 233 8.92 -1.72 4.59
N TYR A 234 7.70 -1.21 4.42
CA TYR A 234 7.00 -1.19 3.15
C TYR A 234 6.05 0.02 3.10
N SER A 235 5.93 0.65 1.94
CA SER A 235 4.88 1.62 1.67
C SER A 235 4.49 1.56 0.20
N ALA A 236 3.18 1.50 -0.05
CA ALA A 236 2.61 1.50 -1.38
C ALA A 236 1.26 2.21 -1.40
N GLY A 237 0.91 2.70 -2.57
CA GLY A 237 -0.44 3.15 -2.87
C GLY A 237 -0.95 2.50 -4.13
N SER A 238 -2.26 2.63 -4.38
CA SER A 238 -2.87 2.10 -5.59
C SER A 238 -2.99 3.09 -6.75
N GLY A 239 -2.44 4.29 -6.60
CA GLY A 239 -2.51 5.36 -7.57
C GLY A 239 -3.86 6.07 -7.58
N GLN A 240 -4.40 6.36 -8.76
CA GLN A 240 -5.53 7.26 -8.92
C GLN A 240 -6.87 6.68 -8.44
N CYS A 241 -7.74 7.56 -7.93
CA CYS A 241 -9.12 7.24 -7.55
C CYS A 241 -10.04 7.14 -8.79
N LYS A 242 -9.90 6.04 -9.56
CA LYS A 242 -10.64 5.81 -10.83
C LYS A 242 -11.70 4.70 -10.76
N GLY A 243 -12.15 4.35 -9.56
CA GLY A 243 -13.24 3.40 -9.33
C GLY A 243 -12.81 1.93 -9.37
N PHE A 244 -11.55 1.64 -9.00
CA PHE A 244 -11.05 0.27 -8.85
C PHE A 244 -11.00 -0.08 -7.36
N PRO A 245 -11.99 -0.82 -6.81
CA PRO A 245 -11.95 -1.30 -5.43
C PRO A 245 -10.68 -2.09 -5.15
N GLY A 246 -10.00 -1.77 -4.05
CA GLY A 246 -8.71 -2.35 -3.68
C GLY A 246 -7.53 -1.76 -4.46
N GLY A 247 -7.79 -0.87 -5.42
CA GLY A 247 -6.78 -0.29 -6.27
C GLY A 247 -6.54 -1.00 -7.59
N ALA A 248 -6.16 -0.24 -8.62
CA ALA A 248 -5.78 -0.83 -9.91
C ALA A 248 -4.38 -1.44 -9.90
N TRP A 249 -3.50 -0.89 -9.05
CA TRP A 249 -2.07 -1.18 -9.04
C TRP A 249 -1.55 -1.33 -7.61
N GLU A 250 -0.39 -1.97 -7.47
CA GLU A 250 0.46 -1.87 -6.29
C GLU A 250 1.69 -1.04 -6.70
N LEU A 251 1.75 0.21 -6.25
CA LEU A 251 2.82 1.15 -6.59
C LEU A 251 3.66 1.44 -5.34
N PRO A 252 4.65 0.58 -5.03
CA PRO A 252 5.47 0.77 -3.85
C PRO A 252 6.40 1.97 -4.02
N THR A 253 6.46 2.80 -2.99
CA THR A 253 7.43 3.90 -2.83
C THR A 253 8.57 3.51 -1.88
N ARG A 254 8.37 2.46 -1.07
CA ARG A 254 9.39 1.88 -0.21
C ARG A 254 9.28 0.36 -0.17
N VAL A 255 10.39 -0.31 -0.42
CA VAL A 255 10.51 -1.77 -0.29
C VAL A 255 11.81 -2.11 0.41
N THR A 256 11.73 -2.92 1.45
CA THR A 256 12.89 -3.43 2.20
C THR A 256 12.91 -4.96 2.17
N THR A 257 14.04 -5.54 2.53
CA THR A 257 14.13 -6.95 2.91
C THR A 257 14.04 -7.01 4.43
N VAL A 258 12.95 -7.58 4.95
CA VAL A 258 12.81 -7.83 6.39
C VAL A 258 13.40 -9.20 6.69
N GLN A 259 14.48 -9.22 7.46
CA GLN A 259 15.07 -10.45 7.98
C GLN A 259 14.42 -10.77 9.32
N LYS A 260 13.79 -11.94 9.40
CA LYS A 260 13.29 -12.46 10.66
C LYS A 260 14.47 -12.90 11.56
N PRO A 261 14.28 -12.89 12.89
CA PRO A 261 15.25 -13.38 13.86
C PRO A 261 15.69 -14.82 13.61
#